data_AF-A0A0F9JWA2-F1
#
_entry.id   AF-A0A0F9JWA2-F1
#
_cell.length_a   1.000
_cell.length_b   1.000
_cell.length_c   1.000
_cell.angle_alpha   90.00
_cell.angle_beta   90.00
_cell.angle_gamma   90.00
#
_symmetry.space_group_name_H-M   'P 1'
#
loop_
_entity.id
_entity.type
_entity.pdbx_description
1 polymer ?
#
loop_
_entity_poly.entity_id
_entity_poly.type
_entity_poly.pdbx_seq_one_letter_code
_entity_poly.pdbx_strand_id
1 'polypeptide(L)' 'MTREHRYYNGSGPVTPWGQADSREIYSGDVSFYSTPSHGGFRVAGKSLGRIPAKYHGVSGYPAGWFEEDCDWAIVAFFLP' A
#
# COMPACT_ATOMS: atom_id res chain seq x y z
N MET A 1 -16.09 -7.14 0.56
CA MET A 1 -14.97 -6.64 -0.25
C MET A 1 -14.38 -7.83 -1.00
N THR A 2 -14.41 -7.82 -2.33
CA THR A 2 -13.83 -8.91 -3.13
C THR A 2 -12.33 -8.67 -3.21
N ARG A 3 -11.54 -9.50 -2.53
CA ARG A 3 -10.07 -9.47 -2.55
C ARG A 3 -9.61 -10.00 -3.91
N GLU A 4 -9.18 -9.13 -4.82
CA GLU A 4 -8.50 -9.55 -6.05
C GLU A 4 -7.00 -9.65 -5.75
N HIS A 5 -6.43 -10.84 -5.94
CA HIS A 5 -5.00 -11.07 -5.84
C HIS A 5 -4.42 -11.28 -7.24
N ARG A 6 -3.43 -10.47 -7.61
CA ARG A 6 -2.76 -10.52 -8.92
C ARG A 6 -1.27 -10.74 -8.73
N TYR A 7 -0.73 -11.75 -9.40
CA TYR A 7 0.71 -11.94 -9.56
C TYR A 7 1.18 -11.33 -10.88
N TYR A 8 2.37 -10.75 -10.89
CA TYR A 8 3.00 -10.21 -12.08
C TYR A 8 3.92 -11.27 -12.71
N ASN A 9 3.68 -11.63 -13.98
CA ASN A 9 4.55 -12.54 -14.72
C ASN A 9 5.61 -11.71 -15.47
N GLY A 10 6.56 -11.15 -14.72
CA GLY A 10 7.54 -10.17 -15.18
C GLY A 10 7.73 -9.03 -14.18
N SER A 11 8.33 -7.90 -14.61
CA SER A 11 8.57 -6.75 -13.74
C SER A 11 7.26 -6.03 -13.39
N GLY A 12 6.80 -6.18 -12.15
CA GLY A 12 5.68 -5.44 -11.59
C GLY A 12 6.01 -3.97 -11.31
N PRO A 13 5.04 -3.19 -10.78
CA PRO A 13 5.24 -1.78 -10.47
C PRO A 13 6.34 -1.59 -9.42
N VAL A 14 7.06 -0.47 -9.53
CA VAL A 14 8.07 -0.07 -8.55
C VAL A 14 7.39 0.44 -7.29
N THR A 15 7.77 -0.15 -6.17
CA THR A 15 7.38 0.22 -4.81
C THR A 15 8.60 0.76 -4.06
N PRO A 16 8.45 1.31 -2.85
CA PRO A 16 9.59 1.68 -2.02
C PRO A 16 10.55 0.52 -1.71
N TRP A 17 10.07 -0.74 -1.80
CA TRP A 17 10.85 -1.95 -1.54
C TRP A 17 11.31 -2.66 -2.82
N GLY A 18 11.17 -2.03 -3.99
CA GLY A 18 11.57 -2.60 -5.28
C GLY A 18 10.37 -3.04 -6.14
N GLN A 19 10.62 -3.89 -7.13
CA GLN A 19 9.57 -4.38 -8.02
C GLN A 19 8.63 -5.34 -7.28
N ALA A 20 7.33 -5.08 -7.36
CA ALA A 20 6.33 -5.96 -6.76
C ALA A 20 6.14 -7.25 -7.55
N ASP A 21 6.05 -8.38 -6.85
CA ASP A 21 5.68 -9.69 -7.40
C ASP A 21 4.17 -9.88 -7.42
N SER A 22 3.48 -9.26 -6.46
CA SER A 22 2.03 -9.31 -6.37
C SER A 22 1.40 -7.99 -5.94
N ARG A 23 0.11 -7.88 -6.25
CA ARG A 23 -0.77 -6.84 -5.76
C ARG A 23 -2.08 -7.46 -5.29
N GLU A 24 -2.51 -7.02 -4.13
CA GLU A 24 -3.85 -7.24 -3.63
C GLU A 24 -4.65 -5.94 -3.67
N ILE A 25 -5.87 -6.00 -4.19
CA ILE A 25 -6.75 -4.85 -4.30
C ILE A 25 -7.86 -4.97 -3.27
N TYR A 26 -7.90 -4.02 -2.33
CA TYR A 26 -8.96 -3.88 -1.34
C TYR A 26 -10.06 -2.93 -1.83
N SER A 27 -9.66 -1.86 -2.52
CA SER A 27 -10.56 -0.91 -3.17
C SER A 27 -9.85 -0.19 -4.33
N GLY A 28 -10.55 0.67 -5.06
CA GLY A 28 -9.94 1.47 -6.13
C GLY A 28 -8.80 2.38 -5.65
N ASP A 29 -8.80 2.76 -4.38
CA ASP A 29 -7.82 3.67 -3.77
C ASP A 29 -6.82 2.95 -2.83
N VAL A 30 -7.03 1.67 -2.52
CA VAL A 30 -6.23 0.92 -1.54
C VAL A 30 -5.77 -0.40 -2.14
N SER A 31 -4.45 -0.58 -2.19
CA SER A 31 -3.85 -1.84 -2.61
C SER A 31 -2.65 -2.18 -1.77
N PHE A 32 -2.44 -3.46 -1.52
CA PHE A 32 -1.23 -3.96 -0.92
C PHE A 32 -0.32 -4.50 -2.02
N TYR A 33 0.96 -4.18 -1.95
CA TYR A 33 1.98 -4.69 -2.86
C TYR A 33 2.98 -5.51 -2.05
N SER A 34 3.41 -6.65 -2.61
CA SER A 34 4.40 -7.53 -1.98
C SER A 34 5.59 -7.73 -2.91
N THR A 35 6.77 -7.75 -2.31
CA THR A 35 8.06 -8.15 -2.87
C THR A 35 8.58 -9.36 -2.07
N PRO A 36 9.67 -10.04 -2.49
CA PRO A 36 10.21 -11.15 -1.71
C PRO A 36 10.67 -10.79 -0.29
N SER A 37 11.02 -9.52 -0.05
CA SER A 37 11.59 -9.08 1.24
C SER A 37 10.60 -8.31 2.11
N HIS A 38 9.73 -7.51 1.50
CA HIS A 38 8.82 -6.58 2.19
C HIS A 38 7.54 -6.38 1.39
N GLY A 39 6.57 -5.72 1.99
CA GLY A 39 5.38 -5.21 1.33
C GLY A 39 4.82 -3.96 1.99
N GLY A 40 3.66 -3.56 1.52
CA GLY A 40 2.90 -2.51 2.15
C GLY A 40 1.79 -1.94 1.30
N PHE A 41 1.06 -1.01 1.90
CA PHE A 41 -0.13 -0.41 1.33
C PHE A 41 0.23 0.82 0.51
N ARG A 42 -0.33 0.88 -0.70
CA ARG A 42 -0.52 2.10 -1.46
C ARG A 42 -1.94 2.61 -1.23
N VAL A 43 -2.05 3.78 -0.61
CA VAL A 43 -3.30 4.51 -0.44
C VAL A 43 -3.27 5.75 -1.30
N ALA A 44 -4.30 5.95 -2.12
CA ALA A 44 -4.42 7.08 -3.03
C ALA A 44 -5.77 7.79 -2.91
N GLY A 45 -5.93 8.86 -3.68
CA GLY A 45 -7.23 9.48 -3.93
C GLY A 45 -7.98 9.91 -2.67
N LYS A 46 -9.26 9.53 -2.59
CA LYS A 46 -10.14 9.92 -1.48
C LYS A 46 -9.74 9.23 -0.19
N SER A 47 -9.24 7.99 -0.27
CA SER A 47 -8.80 7.24 0.91
C SER A 47 -7.59 7.88 1.58
N LEU A 48 -6.61 8.38 0.81
CA LEU A 48 -5.46 9.07 1.39
C LEU A 48 -5.89 10.36 2.11
N GLY A 49 -6.89 11.07 1.56
CA GLY A 49 -7.47 12.27 2.19
C GLY A 49 -8.19 12.00 3.52
N ARG A 50 -8.55 10.75 3.83
CA ARG A 50 -9.13 10.35 5.13
C ARG A 50 -8.06 10.10 6.20
N ILE A 51 -6.82 9.88 5.79
CA ILE A 51 -5.68 9.75 6.70
C ILE A 51 -5.16 11.17 7.00
N PRO A 52 -4.92 11.54 8.26
CA PRO A 52 -4.32 12.84 8.59
C PRO A 52 -2.99 13.07 7.88
N ALA A 53 -2.80 14.27 7.33
CA ALA A 53 -1.63 14.61 6.50
C ALA A 53 -0.27 14.32 7.15
N LYS A 54 -0.17 14.40 8.48
CA LYS A 54 1.04 14.05 9.24
C LYS A 54 1.52 12.61 9.05
N TYR A 55 0.65 11.71 8.60
CA TYR A 55 0.98 10.31 8.34
C TYR A 55 1.23 10.01 6.87
N HIS A 56 1.05 10.96 5.95
CA HIS A 56 1.09 10.65 4.51
C HIS A 56 2.46 10.12 4.06
N GLY A 57 3.56 10.57 4.66
CA GLY A 57 4.92 10.08 4.38
C GLY A 57 5.63 9.60 5.64
N VAL A 58 4.94 8.78 6.44
CA VAL A 58 5.53 8.17 7.65
C VAL A 58 6.68 7.22 7.25
N SER A 59 7.60 6.98 8.18
CA SER A 59 8.72 6.04 8.00
C SER A 59 9.68 6.39 6.84
N GLY A 60 9.64 7.63 6.36
CA GLY A 60 10.51 8.13 5.29
C GLY A 60 10.06 7.74 3.88
N TYR A 61 8.89 7.10 3.74
CA TYR A 61 8.37 6.68 2.44
C TYR A 61 7.65 7.82 1.71
N PRO A 62 7.55 7.76 0.36
CA PRO A 62 6.80 8.74 -0.39
C PRO A 62 5.31 8.75 0.00
N ALA A 63 4.66 9.90 -0.18
CA ALA A 63 3.28 10.08 0.26
C ALA A 63 2.34 8.97 -0.25
N GLY A 64 1.56 8.40 0.67
CA GLY A 64 0.58 7.33 0.42
C GLY A 64 1.15 5.92 0.42
N TRP A 65 2.40 5.72 0.82
CA TRP A 65 2.97 4.40 1.11
C TRP A 65 3.04 4.16 2.62
N PHE A 66 2.62 2.97 3.04
CA PHE A 66 2.64 2.52 4.43
C PHE A 66 3.21 1.10 4.46
N GLU A 67 4.31 0.90 5.18
CA GLU A 67 4.99 -0.38 5.33
C GLU A 67 4.15 -1.42 6.11
N GLU A 68 4.33 -2.70 5.76
CA GLU A 68 3.48 -3.79 6.25
C GLU A 68 3.62 -4.11 7.74
N ASP A 69 4.79 -3.92 8.34
CA ASP A 69 5.04 -4.23 9.75
C ASP A 69 4.64 -3.07 10.67
N CYS A 70 5.14 -1.86 10.39
CA CYS A 70 5.05 -0.72 11.29
C CYS A 70 3.86 0.19 11.00
N ASP A 71 3.53 0.39 9.71
CA ASP A 71 2.61 1.47 9.31
C ASP A 71 1.21 0.97 8.94
N TRP A 72 1.01 -0.33 8.75
CA TRP A 72 -0.27 -0.92 8.34
C TRP A 72 -1.44 -0.50 9.26
N ALA A 73 -1.16 -0.32 10.55
CA ALA A 73 -2.16 0.06 11.54
C ALA A 73 -2.77 1.44 11.24
N ILE A 74 -2.04 2.36 10.60
CA ILE A 74 -2.55 3.66 10.18
C ILE A 74 -3.64 3.46 9.11
N VAL A 75 -3.37 2.59 8.14
CA VAL A 75 -4.33 2.27 7.07
C VAL A 75 -5.60 1.66 7.67
N ALA A 76 -5.44 0.65 8.53
CA ALA A 76 -6.56 -0.04 9.17
C ALA A 76 -7.37 0.84 10.13
N PHE A 77 -6.72 1.83 10.78
CA PHE A 77 -7.40 2.70 11.73
C PHE A 77 -8.30 3.75 11.04
N PHE A 78 -7.84 4.31 9.91
CA PHE A 78 -8.56 5.41 9.24
C PHE A 78 -9.49 4.95 8.11
N LEU A 79 -9.30 3.73 7.60
CA LEU A 79 -10.06 3.18 6.48
C LEU A 79 -10.90 1.96 6.92
N PRO A 80 -12.14 1.82 6.40
CA PRO A 80 -13.06 0.75 6.76
C PRO A 80 -12.74 -0.59 6.07
#